data_AF-A0A1I1LT16-F1
#
_entry.id   AF-A0A1I1LT16-F1
#
_cell.length_a   1.000
_cell.length_b   1.000
_cell.length_c   1.000
_cell.angle_alpha   90.00
_cell.angle_beta   90.00
_cell.angle_gamma   90.00
#
_symmetry.space_group_name_H-M   'P 1'
#
loop_
_entity.id
_entity.type
_entity.pdbx_description
1 polymer ?
#
loop_
_entity_poly.entity_id
_entity_poly.type
_entity_poly.pdbx_seq_one_letter_code
_entity_poly.pdbx_strand_id
1 'polypeptide(L)'
;MVFFYQIRPIKSYLGRDVLYDHPNNLPIVLAEKVKHIHLGSEDKPLPLKAIQFYKTSDIHLVYCQGIMDDNCYLLMTILSPDGHEQAKSPDVMYKLGVMAEKFRNQF
;
A
#
# COMPACT_ATOMS: atom_id res chain seq x y z
N MET A 1 3.50 32.13 19.74
CA MET A 1 3.75 30.69 19.48
C MET A 1 3.78 30.51 17.98
N VAL A 2 4.98 30.38 17.39
CA VAL A 2 5.16 30.19 15.95
C VAL A 2 5.16 28.69 15.69
N PHE A 3 4.13 28.17 15.02
CA PHE A 3 4.16 26.80 14.53
C PHE A 3 5.10 26.73 13.34
N PHE A 4 6.29 26.15 13.55
CA PHE A 4 7.11 25.70 12.44
C PHE A 4 6.50 24.39 11.94
N TYR A 5 5.74 24.43 10.84
CA TYR A 5 5.49 23.22 10.07
C TYR A 5 6.83 22.79 9.49
N GLN A 6 7.44 21.76 10.07
CA GLN A 6 8.62 21.15 9.49
C GLN A 6 8.18 20.36 8.25
N ILE A 7 8.15 21.03 7.10
CA ILE A 7 7.86 20.40 5.82
C ILE A 7 8.97 19.39 5.54
N ARG A 8 8.70 18.11 5.81
CA ARG A 8 9.60 17.01 5.47
C ARG A 8 9.41 16.65 4.00
N PRO A 9 10.49 16.29 3.28
CA PRO A 9 10.38 15.94 1.88
C PRO A 9 9.51 14.69 1.70
N ILE A 10 8.63 14.68 0.70
CA ILE A 10 7.68 13.58 0.44
C ILE A 10 8.31 12.17 0.41
N LYS A 11 9.62 12.10 0.08
CA LYS A 11 10.44 10.88 0.11
C LYS A 11 10.63 10.25 1.50
N SER A 12 10.27 10.92 2.60
CA SER A 12 10.23 10.33 3.95
C SER A 12 8.89 9.69 4.29
N TYR A 13 7.84 9.93 3.50
CA TYR A 13 6.50 9.43 3.75
C TYR A 13 6.09 8.30 2.79
N LEU A 14 6.66 8.25 1.59
CA LEU A 14 6.40 7.18 0.62
C LEU A 14 7.62 6.27 0.47
N GLY A 15 7.40 4.99 0.69
CA GLY A 15 8.41 3.94 0.63
C GLY A 15 8.24 3.02 -0.57
N ARG A 16 8.64 1.76 -0.38
CA ARG A 16 8.52 0.71 -1.38
C ARG A 16 7.06 0.56 -1.82
N ASP A 17 6.88 0.50 -3.13
CA ASP A 17 5.63 0.13 -3.80
C ASP A 17 5.78 -1.29 -4.33
N VAL A 18 4.87 -2.20 -3.97
CA VAL A 18 5.01 -3.62 -4.28
C VAL A 18 3.65 -4.32 -4.34
N LEU A 19 3.59 -5.40 -5.13
CA LEU A 19 2.45 -6.31 -5.16
C LEU A 19 2.38 -7.16 -3.89
N TYR A 20 1.17 -7.61 -3.58
CA TYR A 20 0.91 -8.72 -2.66
C TYR A 20 1.09 -10.08 -3.37
N ASP A 21 2.20 -10.28 -4.09
CA ASP A 21 2.43 -11.38 -5.05
C ASP A 21 3.03 -12.66 -4.46
N HIS A 22 3.13 -12.78 -3.13
CA HIS A 22 3.66 -13.98 -2.50
C HIS A 22 2.82 -15.22 -2.89
N PRO A 23 3.43 -16.37 -3.25
CA PRO A 23 2.70 -17.56 -3.70
C PRO A 23 1.63 -18.10 -2.74
N ASN A 24 1.80 -17.83 -1.44
CA ASN A 24 0.85 -18.23 -0.40
C ASN A 24 -0.32 -17.26 -0.21
N ASN A 25 -0.40 -16.18 -0.99
CA ASN A 25 -1.52 -15.25 -0.92
C ASN A 25 -2.75 -15.83 -1.63
N LEU A 26 -3.91 -15.23 -1.39
CA LEU A 26 -5.16 -15.70 -2.00
C LEU A 26 -5.13 -15.47 -3.52
N PRO A 27 -5.60 -16.44 -4.34
CA PRO A 27 -5.60 -16.32 -5.80
C PRO A 27 -6.24 -15.03 -6.32
N ILE A 28 -7.34 -14.58 -5.71
CA ILE A 28 -8.01 -13.33 -6.08
C ILE A 28 -7.12 -12.09 -5.90
N VAL A 29 -6.28 -12.06 -4.87
CA VAL A 29 -5.34 -10.95 -4.63
C VAL A 29 -4.27 -10.90 -5.72
N LEU A 30 -3.80 -12.08 -6.15
CA LEU A 30 -2.81 -12.23 -7.20
C LEU A 30 -3.40 -11.85 -8.57
N ALA A 31 -4.59 -12.37 -8.90
CA ALA A 31 -5.29 -12.09 -10.16
C ALA A 31 -5.58 -10.58 -10.31
N GLU A 32 -6.03 -9.95 -9.22
CA GLU A 32 -6.43 -8.55 -9.23
C GLU A 32 -5.30 -7.56 -8.94
N LYS A 33 -4.05 -8.05 -8.95
CA LYS A 33 -2.83 -7.24 -8.84
C LYS A 33 -2.90 -6.23 -7.69
N VAL A 34 -3.38 -6.67 -6.52
CA VAL A 34 -3.44 -5.82 -5.33
C VAL A 34 -2.03 -5.45 -4.89
N LYS A 35 -1.80 -4.17 -4.62
CA LYS A 35 -0.51 -3.58 -4.25
C LYS A 35 -0.60 -2.89 -2.91
N HIS A 36 0.57 -2.61 -2.34
CA HIS A 36 0.70 -1.65 -1.25
C HIS A 36 1.94 -0.77 -1.39
N ILE A 37 1.81 0.45 -0.89
CA ILE A 37 2.93 1.37 -0.65
C ILE A 37 3.18 1.44 0.85
N HIS A 38 4.43 1.25 1.26
CA HIS A 38 4.84 1.48 2.65
C HIS A 38 4.81 2.98 2.97
N LEU A 39 4.16 3.36 4.06
CA LEU A 39 4.06 4.75 4.50
C LEU A 39 4.95 5.03 5.71
N GLY A 40 5.66 6.15 5.68
CA GLY A 40 6.28 6.73 6.87
C GLY A 40 5.29 7.56 7.67
N SER A 41 5.58 7.79 8.94
CA SER A 41 4.84 8.73 9.80
C SER A 41 5.75 9.84 10.32
N GLU A 42 5.18 10.83 11.01
CA GLU A 42 5.97 11.88 11.67
C GLU A 42 6.90 11.30 12.73
N ASP A 43 6.40 10.33 13.51
CA ASP A 43 7.14 9.65 14.57
C ASP A 43 8.15 8.63 14.02
N LYS A 44 7.84 8.01 12.88
CA LYS A 44 8.66 6.98 12.24
C LYS A 44 8.79 7.26 10.74
N PRO A 45 9.58 8.27 10.35
CA PRO A 45 9.81 8.56 8.94
C PRO A 45 10.61 7.45 8.27
N LEU A 46 10.39 7.25 6.98
CA LEU A 46 11.21 6.33 6.19
C LEU A 46 12.61 6.91 5.95
N PRO A 47 13.66 6.07 5.85
CA PRO A 47 15.02 6.54 5.64
C PRO A 47 15.17 7.35 4.34
N LEU A 48 15.64 8.60 4.43
CA LEU A 48 15.73 9.50 3.26
C LEU A 48 16.70 9.00 2.18
N LYS A 49 17.87 8.51 2.60
CA LYS A 49 18.99 8.11 1.72
C LYS A 49 18.98 6.62 1.33
N ALA A 50 17.96 5.86 1.75
CA ALA A 50 17.82 4.48 1.32
C ALA A 50 17.29 4.40 -0.12
N ILE A 51 17.70 3.37 -0.86
CA ILE A 51 17.05 3.01 -2.11
C ILE A 51 15.59 2.64 -1.84
N GLN A 52 14.69 2.89 -2.80
CA GLN A 52 13.25 2.72 -2.62
C GLN A 52 12.86 1.32 -2.13
N PHE A 53 13.54 0.28 -2.62
CA PHE A 53 13.30 -1.10 -2.21
C PHE A 53 13.44 -1.35 -0.70
N TYR A 54 14.37 -0.66 -0.01
CA TYR A 54 14.59 -0.82 1.43
C TYR A 54 13.77 0.15 2.29
N LYS A 55 12.91 0.97 1.69
CA LYS A 55 12.02 1.88 2.43
C LYS A 55 10.74 1.16 2.83
N THR A 56 10.80 0.38 3.89
CA THR A 56 9.66 -0.41 4.41
C THR A 56 9.21 0.08 5.79
N SER A 57 7.94 -0.12 6.09
CA SER A 57 7.29 0.15 7.38
C SER A 57 6.09 -0.78 7.58
N ASP A 58 5.49 -0.78 8.76
CA ASP A 58 4.25 -1.52 9.05
C ASP A 58 2.98 -0.71 8.81
N ILE A 59 3.03 0.31 7.94
CA ILE A 59 1.86 1.09 7.52
C ILE A 59 1.74 0.93 6.01
N HIS A 60 0.68 0.27 5.56
CA HIS A 60 0.50 -0.04 4.13
C HIS A 60 -0.69 0.74 3.58
N LEU A 61 -0.48 1.60 2.59
CA LEU A 61 -1.57 2.08 1.74
C LEU A 61 -1.85 1.01 0.69
N VAL A 62 -3.01 0.37 0.77
CA VAL A 62 -3.40 -0.72 -0.13
C VAL A 62 -4.23 -0.16 -1.29
N TYR A 63 -3.88 -0.58 -2.51
CA TYR A 63 -4.50 -0.07 -3.72
C TYR A 63 -4.44 -1.07 -4.88
N CYS A 64 -5.19 -0.80 -5.95
CA CYS A 64 -5.01 -1.46 -7.25
C CYS A 64 -5.18 -0.45 -8.39
N GLN A 65 -4.67 -0.79 -9.57
CA GLN A 65 -4.83 -0.04 -10.81
C GLN A 65 -5.97 -0.67 -11.63
N GLY A 66 -6.62 0.10 -12.51
CA GLY A 66 -7.61 -0.41 -13.47
C GLY A 66 -7.02 -1.42 -14.45
N ILE A 67 -7.87 -2.07 -15.25
CA ILE A 67 -7.45 -2.96 -16.35
C ILE A 67 -7.43 -2.25 -17.69
N MET A 68 -8.33 -1.30 -17.93
CA MET A 68 -8.50 -0.57 -19.20
C MET A 68 -7.77 0.77 -19.20
N ASP A 69 -7.68 1.44 -18.05
CA ASP A 69 -6.98 2.72 -17.89
C ASP A 69 -5.91 2.66 -16.80
N ASP A 70 -4.65 2.77 -17.22
CA ASP A 70 -3.49 2.81 -16.33
C ASP A 70 -3.44 4.07 -15.44
N ASN A 71 -4.25 5.10 -15.71
CA ASN A 71 -4.36 6.28 -14.84
C ASN A 71 -5.49 6.17 -13.80
N CYS A 72 -6.24 5.07 -13.81
CA CYS A 72 -7.31 4.83 -12.86
C CYS A 72 -6.83 3.96 -11.70
N TYR A 73 -7.02 4.44 -10.47
CA TYR A 73 -6.59 3.75 -9.27
C TYR A 73 -7.68 3.73 -8.21
N LEU A 74 -7.84 2.58 -7.55
CA LEU A 74 -8.63 2.45 -6.34
C LEU A 74 -7.72 2.43 -5.13
N LEU A 75 -7.81 3.46 -4.29
CA LEU A 75 -7.25 3.42 -2.93
C LEU A 75 -8.27 2.73 -2.01
N MET A 76 -7.87 1.65 -1.35
CA MET A 76 -8.81 0.80 -0.62
C MET A 76 -8.79 1.05 0.88
N THR A 77 -7.61 0.99 1.49
CA THR A 77 -7.47 1.12 2.95
C THR A 77 -6.03 1.43 3.34
N ILE A 78 -5.83 1.77 4.62
CA ILE A 78 -4.53 1.80 5.27
C ILE A 78 -4.50 0.67 6.30
N LEU A 79 -3.61 -0.32 6.12
CA LEU A 79 -3.35 -1.33 7.15
C LEU A 79 -2.33 -0.78 8.14
N SER A 80 -2.79 -0.46 9.35
CA SER A 80 -1.98 0.05 10.45
C SER A 80 -2.72 -0.14 11.79
N PRO A 81 -1.99 -0.36 12.91
CA PRO A 81 -0.58 -0.75 12.98
C PRO A 81 -0.35 -2.17 12.42
N ASP A 82 0.91 -2.59 12.25
CA ASP A 82 1.27 -3.97 11.87
C ASP A 82 0.73 -4.42 10.50
N GLY A 83 0.88 -3.57 9.48
CA GLY A 83 0.39 -3.81 8.12
C GLY A 83 0.82 -5.16 7.52
N HIS A 84 2.02 -5.65 7.84
CA HIS A 84 2.45 -6.98 7.42
C HIS A 84 1.66 -8.11 8.10
N GLU A 85 1.37 -8.01 9.40
CA GLU A 85 0.59 -9.01 10.12
C GLU A 85 -0.88 -8.98 9.69
N GLN A 86 -1.46 -7.80 9.50
CA GLN A 86 -2.82 -7.66 8.98
C GLN A 86 -2.95 -8.30 7.58
N ALA A 87 -1.92 -8.15 6.73
CA ALA A 87 -1.89 -8.75 5.39
C ALA A 87 -1.76 -10.29 5.38
N LYS A 88 -1.54 -10.92 6.53
CA LYS A 88 -1.61 -12.39 6.66
C LYS A 88 -3.03 -12.88 6.90
N SER A 89 -3.98 -12.00 7.24
CA SER A 89 -5.37 -12.37 7.50
C SER A 89 -6.09 -12.72 6.19
N PRO A 90 -6.58 -13.96 6.01
CA PRO A 90 -7.31 -14.34 4.82
C PRO A 90 -8.59 -13.52 4.62
N ASP A 91 -9.28 -13.16 5.69
CA ASP A 91 -10.50 -12.35 5.62
C ASP A 91 -10.22 -10.92 5.10
N VAL A 92 -9.16 -10.29 5.60
CA VAL A 92 -8.72 -8.97 5.13
C VAL A 92 -8.35 -9.03 3.65
N MET A 93 -7.49 -9.98 3.29
CA MET A 93 -6.99 -10.12 1.93
C MET A 93 -8.10 -10.50 0.94
N TYR A 94 -9.07 -11.32 1.35
CA TYR A 94 -10.22 -11.66 0.52
C TYR A 94 -11.09 -10.44 0.23
N LYS A 95 -11.40 -9.63 1.26
CA LYS A 95 -12.16 -8.38 1.09
C LYS A 95 -11.47 -7.42 0.13
N LEU A 96 -10.15 -7.26 0.25
CA LEU A 96 -9.35 -6.44 -0.66
C LEU A 96 -9.39 -6.97 -2.09
N GLY A 97 -9.26 -8.29 -2.28
CA GLY A 97 -9.38 -8.93 -3.59
C GLY A 97 -10.74 -8.68 -4.24
N VAL A 98 -11.84 -8.83 -3.49
CA VAL A 98 -13.20 -8.57 -3.99
C VAL A 98 -13.41 -7.10 -4.34
N MET A 99 -12.86 -6.17 -3.57
CA MET A 99 -12.90 -4.74 -3.90
C MET A 99 -12.14 -4.46 -5.20
N ALA A 100 -10.94 -5.03 -5.36
CA ALA A 100 -10.11 -4.88 -6.54
C ALA A 100 -10.79 -5.47 -7.79
N GLU A 101 -11.34 -6.68 -7.71
CA GLU A 101 -12.07 -7.34 -8.81
C GLU A 101 -13.22 -6.47 -9.32
N LYS A 102 -14.05 -5.95 -8.40
CA LYS A 102 -15.20 -5.11 -8.77
C LYS A 102 -14.78 -3.84 -9.48
N PHE A 103 -13.70 -3.21 -9.01
CA PHE A 103 -13.16 -2.00 -9.63
C PHE A 103 -12.53 -2.30 -10.98
N ARG A 104 -11.65 -3.30 -11.06
CA ARG A 104 -10.92 -3.67 -12.28
C ARG A 104 -11.83 -4.21 -13.38
N ASN A 105 -13.00 -4.75 -13.05
CA ASN A 105 -14.01 -5.12 -14.05
C ASN A 105 -14.76 -3.92 -14.64
N GLN A 106 -14.67 -2.74 -14.02
CA GLN A 106 -15.32 -1.50 -14.46
C GLN A 106 -14.36 -0.53 -15.14
N PHE A 107 -13.09 -0.52 -14.72
CA PHE A 107 -12.05 0.43 -15.13
C PHE A 107 -10.75 -0.31 -15.45
#